data_AF-A0A1F5VHT1-F1
#
_entry.id   AF-A0A1F5VHT1-F1
#
_cell.length_a   1.000
_cell.length_b   1.000
_cell.length_c   1.000
_cell.angle_alpha   90.00
_cell.angle_beta   90.00
_cell.angle_gamma   90.00
#
_symmetry.space_group_name_H-M   'P 1'
#
loop_
_entity.id
_entity.type
_entity.pdbx_description
1 polymer ?
#
loop_
_entity_poly.entity_id
_entity_poly.type
_entity_poly.pdbx_seq_one_letter_code
_entity_poly.pdbx_strand_id
1 'polypeptide(L)'
;MKLAEEHLMVRNMVRERMNAADITHKADPKDKQDKPGMIQKYERHNAPFAWPLVREMAELGLCGINIPEEYGGAGMDNLSGVIAMIEMCKVWSGGALILGVGNSLVSDPLFRLGSEEQKRKWLPELVAGKILGSFCLTEPNHGSDAARIETYAEPVSGGFSISGEKCFITNAPVAKFLIVFARTDRTIKDHRGVSAFLIPVRREDKKSGALKIGKPEQKLGLHAAHMGSIVFNNLFVPESCLLGELGNGFGKGAMATLNHGRNWIAAQGIGILDAVTLLSLKHAQNRIAFGVPTIVHSGIGDPIVKMVLAADISRILLFYSAWLEDQGAEFAHYASLAKLFSSENARWLTQEAQRIYGGSGYLADMEIARFVLDSLPLDIYEGASNVQRSNIARAWVDGKISFYVPPLYERQMSDLKEKVARELGEKSALALEDQREPFRVADILPLWATKELILREFNESWPKEFMWFKEPSLLTALIHEQIKKDLDSTIVRNGNLWDEAKKRIIKHTALT
;
A
#
# COMPACT_ATOMS: atom_id res chain seq x y z
N MET A 1 -8.73 -21.52 0.47
CA MET A 1 -7.33 -21.15 0.10
C MET A 1 -6.33 -22.08 0.80
N LYS A 2 -5.22 -22.49 0.17
CA LYS A 2 -4.16 -23.31 0.81
C LYS A 2 -2.78 -22.71 0.56
N LEU A 3 -2.01 -22.46 1.63
CA LEU A 3 -0.61 -22.05 1.52
C LEU A 3 0.27 -23.25 1.16
N ALA A 4 1.22 -23.03 0.26
CA ALA A 4 2.19 -24.01 -0.20
C ALA A 4 3.49 -23.95 0.62
N GLU A 5 4.30 -24.99 0.51
CA GLU A 5 5.64 -25.03 1.12
C GLU A 5 6.55 -23.92 0.56
N GLU A 6 6.38 -23.57 -0.71
CA GLU A 6 7.09 -22.46 -1.37
C GLU A 6 6.84 -21.12 -0.67
N HIS A 7 5.62 -20.87 -0.18
CA HIS A 7 5.31 -19.66 0.59
C HIS A 7 6.11 -19.59 1.90
N LEU A 8 6.30 -20.73 2.57
CA LEU A 8 7.11 -20.82 3.78
C LEU A 8 8.60 -20.66 3.46
N MET A 9 9.06 -21.22 2.35
CA MET A 9 10.44 -21.07 1.87
C MET A 9 10.77 -19.60 1.61
N VAL A 10 9.94 -18.87 0.86
CA VAL A 10 10.11 -17.43 0.60
C VAL A 10 10.15 -16.66 1.92
N ARG A 11 9.19 -16.91 2.81
CA ARG A 11 9.15 -16.26 4.12
C ARG A 11 10.45 -16.47 4.89
N ASN A 12 10.92 -17.71 5.00
CA ASN A 12 12.09 -18.05 5.80
C ASN A 12 13.37 -17.46 5.17
N MET A 13 13.53 -17.56 3.86
CA MET A 13 14.66 -16.98 3.12
C MET A 13 14.77 -15.47 3.36
N VAL A 14 13.67 -14.73 3.18
CA VAL A 14 13.67 -13.27 3.38
C VAL A 14 13.92 -12.93 4.85
N ARG A 15 13.27 -13.64 5.77
CA ARG A 15 13.44 -13.42 7.20
C ARG A 15 14.89 -13.63 7.65
N GLU A 16 15.52 -14.73 7.23
CA GLU A 16 16.91 -15.03 7.57
C GLU A 16 17.85 -13.95 7.07
N ARG A 17 17.71 -13.55 5.79
CA ARG A 17 18.56 -12.50 5.23
C ARG A 17 18.37 -11.17 5.95
N MET A 18 17.12 -10.76 6.15
CA MET A 18 16.82 -9.45 6.75
C MET A 18 17.23 -9.36 8.21
N ASN A 19 17.28 -10.47 8.96
CA ASN A 19 17.75 -10.49 10.34
C ASN A 19 19.26 -10.67 10.50
N ALA A 20 20.01 -10.83 9.41
CA ALA A 20 21.46 -10.93 9.50
C ALA A 20 22.09 -9.66 10.10
N ALA A 21 23.20 -9.84 10.82
CA ALA A 21 23.84 -8.77 11.59
C ALA A 21 24.33 -7.62 10.69
N ASP A 22 24.84 -7.93 9.50
CA ASP A 22 25.29 -6.92 8.55
C ASP A 22 24.17 -5.96 8.10
N ILE A 23 22.91 -6.41 8.15
CA ILE A 23 21.73 -5.58 7.83
C ILE A 23 21.29 -4.76 9.04
N THR A 24 21.18 -5.39 10.22
CA THR A 24 20.43 -4.86 11.36
C THR A 24 21.28 -4.28 12.48
N HIS A 25 22.58 -4.60 12.52
CA HIS A 25 23.45 -4.27 13.66
C HIS A 25 23.45 -2.77 13.95
N LYS A 26 23.33 -2.40 15.22
CA LYS A 26 23.49 -1.02 15.66
C LYS A 26 24.89 -0.88 16.22
N ALA A 27 25.74 -0.08 15.57
CA ALA A 27 27.11 0.10 16.05
C ALA A 27 27.13 0.64 17.48
N ASP A 28 28.00 0.09 18.31
CA ASP A 28 28.34 0.67 19.61
C ASP A 28 29.19 1.94 19.41
N PRO A 29 28.69 3.13 19.79
CA PRO A 29 29.46 4.37 19.65
C PRO A 29 30.78 4.36 20.43
N LYS A 30 30.95 3.43 21.39
CA LYS A 30 32.16 3.28 22.21
C LYS A 30 33.20 2.36 21.58
N ASP A 31 32.81 1.53 20.60
CA ASP A 31 33.74 0.66 19.87
C ASP A 31 34.10 1.29 18.52
N LYS A 32 35.35 1.75 18.40
CA LYS A 32 35.85 2.38 17.17
C LYS A 32 35.98 1.43 15.98
N GLN A 33 35.97 0.12 16.21
CA GLN A 33 36.06 -0.91 15.16
C GLN A 33 34.68 -1.38 14.70
N ASP A 34 33.63 -1.07 15.46
CA ASP A 34 32.28 -1.50 15.17
C ASP A 34 31.64 -0.66 14.04
N LYS A 35 30.98 -1.35 13.10
CA LYS A 35 30.40 -0.72 11.90
C LYS A 35 28.88 -0.85 11.95
N PRO A 36 28.13 0.24 11.72
CA PRO A 36 26.69 0.16 11.76
C PRO A 36 26.19 -0.72 10.62
N GLY A 37 25.14 -1.48 10.90
CA GLY A 37 24.39 -2.26 9.93
C GLY A 37 23.84 -1.38 8.82
N MET A 38 23.60 -2.01 7.67
CA MET A 38 23.33 -1.31 6.42
C MET A 38 22.11 -0.39 6.48
N ILE A 39 21.08 -0.72 7.27
CA ILE A 39 19.86 0.10 7.34
C ILE A 39 20.16 1.51 7.87
N GLN A 40 20.98 1.63 8.92
CA GLN A 40 21.30 2.93 9.52
C GLN A 40 22.04 3.86 8.55
N LYS A 41 22.80 3.28 7.62
CA LYS A 41 23.54 4.03 6.60
C LYS A 41 22.59 4.72 5.61
N TYR A 42 21.47 4.08 5.27
CA TYR A 42 20.54 4.50 4.23
C TYR A 42 19.28 5.18 4.77
N GLU A 43 18.91 4.93 6.04
CA GLU A 43 17.71 5.51 6.66
C GLU A 43 17.95 6.88 7.31
N ARG A 44 18.53 7.80 6.53
CA ARG A 44 18.79 9.19 6.97
C ARG A 44 18.71 10.16 5.80
N HIS A 45 18.44 11.43 6.11
CA HIS A 45 18.46 12.52 5.15
C HIS A 45 19.78 12.55 4.36
N ASN A 46 19.68 12.78 3.05
CA ASN A 46 20.81 12.87 2.11
C ASN A 46 21.68 11.60 2.02
N ALA A 47 21.19 10.44 2.45
CA ALA A 47 21.89 9.18 2.23
C ALA A 47 22.06 8.89 0.71
N PRO A 48 23.13 8.20 0.31
CA PRO A 48 23.24 7.70 -1.05
C PRO A 48 22.19 6.61 -1.30
N PHE A 49 21.79 6.41 -2.56
CA PHE A 49 20.86 5.35 -2.91
C PHE A 49 21.47 3.95 -2.66
N ALA A 50 20.66 3.02 -2.13
CA ALA A 50 21.11 1.72 -1.64
C ALA A 50 21.31 0.65 -2.74
N TRP A 51 22.01 0.98 -3.83
CA TRP A 51 22.29 0.03 -4.93
C TRP A 51 22.86 -1.34 -4.51
N PRO A 52 23.80 -1.42 -3.54
CA PRO A 52 24.30 -2.72 -3.10
C PRO A 52 23.19 -3.63 -2.58
N LEU A 53 22.22 -3.08 -1.83
CA LEU A 53 21.09 -3.86 -1.31
C LEU A 53 20.12 -4.24 -2.43
N VAL A 54 19.85 -3.35 -3.38
CA VAL A 54 19.01 -3.70 -4.54
C VAL A 54 19.59 -4.90 -5.31
N ARG A 55 20.91 -4.95 -5.50
CA ARG A 55 21.57 -6.07 -6.17
C ARG A 55 21.50 -7.35 -5.36
N GLU A 56 21.73 -7.24 -4.07
CA GLU A 56 21.64 -8.40 -3.18
C GLU A 56 20.22 -8.97 -3.10
N MET A 57 19.20 -8.11 -3.05
CA MET A 57 17.81 -8.56 -3.10
C MET A 57 17.47 -9.16 -4.48
N ALA A 58 18.11 -8.71 -5.56
CA ALA A 58 17.98 -9.32 -6.88
C ALA A 58 18.60 -10.73 -6.93
N GLU A 59 19.74 -10.96 -6.27
CA GLU A 59 20.36 -12.29 -6.15
C GLU A 59 19.44 -13.30 -5.42
N LEU A 60 18.56 -12.81 -4.55
CA LEU A 60 17.50 -13.59 -3.88
C LEU A 60 16.20 -13.70 -4.70
N GLY A 61 16.17 -13.17 -5.92
CA GLY A 61 14.99 -13.18 -6.80
C GLY A 61 13.91 -12.14 -6.45
N LEU A 62 14.15 -11.23 -5.50
CA LEU A 62 13.11 -10.34 -4.96
C LEU A 62 12.80 -9.12 -5.85
N CYS A 63 13.67 -8.76 -6.79
CA CYS A 63 13.46 -7.64 -7.73
C CYS A 63 12.49 -7.99 -8.88
N GLY A 64 12.19 -9.26 -9.06
CA GLY A 64 11.30 -9.78 -10.11
C GLY A 64 10.59 -11.04 -9.66
N ILE A 65 10.10 -11.05 -8.42
CA ILE A 65 9.55 -12.26 -7.78
C ILE A 65 8.36 -12.82 -8.56
N ASN A 66 7.51 -11.94 -9.10
CA ASN A 66 6.34 -12.31 -9.90
C ASN A 66 6.57 -12.33 -11.41
N ILE A 67 7.79 -12.06 -11.85
CA ILE A 67 8.11 -12.03 -13.27
C ILE A 67 8.48 -13.45 -13.73
N PRO A 68 7.93 -13.92 -14.88
CA PRO A 68 8.25 -15.24 -15.39
C PRO A 68 9.75 -15.47 -15.62
N GLU A 69 10.18 -16.73 -15.48
CA GLU A 69 11.56 -17.15 -15.69
C GLU A 69 12.09 -16.83 -17.09
N GLU A 70 11.22 -16.79 -18.11
CA GLU A 70 11.61 -16.41 -19.49
C GLU A 70 12.16 -14.98 -19.61
N TYR A 71 11.87 -14.10 -18.63
CA TYR A 71 12.43 -12.77 -18.50
C TYR A 71 13.49 -12.68 -17.39
N GLY A 72 13.87 -13.81 -16.79
CA GLY A 72 14.85 -13.90 -15.70
C GLY A 72 14.31 -13.62 -14.30
N GLY A 73 12.98 -13.57 -14.13
CA GLY A 73 12.36 -13.44 -12.81
C GLY A 73 12.24 -14.79 -12.08
N ALA A 74 11.69 -14.77 -10.87
CA ALA A 74 11.55 -15.97 -10.03
C ALA A 74 10.30 -16.81 -10.35
N GLY A 75 9.37 -16.29 -11.16
CA GLY A 75 8.15 -17.01 -11.57
C GLY A 75 7.18 -17.34 -10.44
N MET A 76 7.29 -16.68 -9.28
CA MET A 76 6.45 -16.96 -8.11
C MET A 76 5.11 -16.22 -8.17
N ASP A 77 4.15 -16.71 -7.39
CA ASP A 77 2.81 -16.13 -7.28
C ASP A 77 2.80 -14.81 -6.47
N ASN A 78 1.76 -13.98 -6.65
CA ASN A 78 1.63 -12.68 -5.98
C ASN A 78 1.59 -12.85 -4.47
N LEU A 79 1.03 -13.96 -3.98
CA LEU A 79 1.06 -14.33 -2.57
C LEU A 79 2.49 -14.45 -2.02
N SER A 80 3.41 -15.08 -2.75
CA SER A 80 4.85 -15.10 -2.41
C SER A 80 5.45 -13.70 -2.38
N GLY A 81 5.09 -12.85 -3.35
CA GLY A 81 5.51 -11.45 -3.42
C GLY A 81 5.14 -10.65 -2.18
N VAL A 82 3.89 -10.71 -1.75
CA VAL A 82 3.41 -9.99 -0.56
C VAL A 82 3.97 -10.57 0.74
N ILE A 83 4.24 -11.88 0.80
CA ILE A 83 4.92 -12.51 1.94
C ILE A 83 6.36 -12.00 2.06
N ALA A 84 7.10 -11.93 0.95
CA ALA A 84 8.44 -11.35 0.94
C ALA A 84 8.41 -9.88 1.41
N MET A 85 7.45 -9.10 0.91
CA MET A 85 7.26 -7.70 1.30
C MET A 85 6.97 -7.55 2.82
N ILE A 86 6.12 -8.41 3.40
CA ILE A 86 5.86 -8.43 4.85
C ILE A 86 7.16 -8.65 5.63
N GLU A 87 7.94 -9.68 5.29
CA GLU A 87 9.16 -10.02 6.03
C GLU A 87 10.24 -8.95 5.88
N MET A 88 10.37 -8.31 4.71
CA MET A 88 11.25 -7.15 4.54
C MET A 88 10.81 -5.97 5.41
N CYS A 89 9.51 -5.67 5.44
CA CYS A 89 8.98 -4.52 6.19
C CYS A 89 9.03 -4.69 7.70
N LYS A 90 9.21 -5.92 8.21
CA LYS A 90 9.52 -6.16 9.63
C LYS A 90 10.84 -5.54 10.07
N VAL A 91 11.72 -5.26 9.11
CA VAL A 91 13.09 -4.82 9.36
C VAL A 91 13.40 -3.49 8.67
N TRP A 92 13.03 -3.34 7.38
CA TRP A 92 13.43 -2.19 6.57
C TRP A 92 12.38 -1.78 5.53
N SER A 93 11.43 -0.93 5.96
CA SER A 93 10.32 -0.47 5.12
C SER A 93 10.77 0.38 3.92
N GLY A 94 11.80 1.24 4.07
CA GLY A 94 12.30 2.06 2.98
C GLY A 94 12.93 1.25 1.85
N GLY A 95 13.71 0.21 2.18
CA GLY A 95 14.25 -0.73 1.19
C GLY A 95 13.18 -1.57 0.53
N ALA A 96 12.23 -2.07 1.33
CA ALA A 96 11.08 -2.81 0.82
C ALA A 96 10.28 -1.97 -0.19
N LEU A 97 10.08 -0.67 0.05
CA LEU A 97 9.39 0.22 -0.90
C LEU A 97 10.11 0.37 -2.24
N ILE A 98 11.46 0.37 -2.26
CA ILE A 98 12.23 0.41 -3.51
C ILE A 98 11.84 -0.77 -4.41
N LEU A 99 11.81 -1.97 -3.82
CA LEU A 99 11.49 -3.21 -4.52
C LEU A 99 9.99 -3.35 -4.79
N GLY A 100 9.14 -2.89 -3.87
CA GLY A 100 7.69 -2.87 -4.04
C GLY A 100 7.31 -2.10 -5.29
N VAL A 101 7.83 -0.87 -5.45
CA VAL A 101 7.64 -0.08 -6.68
C VAL A 101 8.18 -0.80 -7.92
N GLY A 102 9.35 -1.43 -7.80
CA GLY A 102 9.95 -2.21 -8.87
C GLY A 102 9.06 -3.36 -9.35
N ASN A 103 8.55 -4.17 -8.44
CA ASN A 103 7.69 -5.31 -8.76
C ASN A 103 6.30 -4.86 -9.19
N SER A 104 5.61 -4.07 -8.35
CA SER A 104 4.18 -3.83 -8.49
C SER A 104 3.82 -2.67 -9.41
N LEU A 105 4.59 -1.58 -9.41
CA LEU A 105 4.27 -0.38 -10.18
C LEU A 105 5.03 -0.28 -11.50
N VAL A 106 6.09 -1.07 -11.67
CA VAL A 106 6.97 -0.98 -12.84
C VAL A 106 6.95 -2.28 -13.64
N SER A 107 7.32 -3.40 -13.02
CA SER A 107 7.43 -4.67 -13.73
C SER A 107 6.07 -5.24 -14.13
N ASP A 108 5.04 -5.16 -13.26
CA ASP A 108 3.67 -5.59 -13.59
C ASP A 108 3.07 -4.90 -14.84
N PRO A 109 2.94 -3.56 -14.91
CA PRO A 109 2.37 -2.92 -16.10
C PRO A 109 3.24 -3.12 -17.35
N LEU A 110 4.57 -3.19 -17.21
CA LEU A 110 5.45 -3.54 -18.33
C LEU A 110 5.20 -4.97 -18.82
N PHE A 111 5.03 -5.92 -17.92
CA PHE A 111 4.74 -7.31 -18.29
C PHE A 111 3.37 -7.47 -18.93
N ARG A 112 2.33 -6.82 -18.39
CA ARG A 112 0.95 -6.92 -18.90
C ARG A 112 0.71 -6.15 -20.20
N LEU A 113 1.33 -4.98 -20.37
CA LEU A 113 1.02 -4.05 -21.46
C LEU A 113 2.17 -3.86 -22.45
N GLY A 114 3.39 -4.24 -22.10
CA GLY A 114 4.56 -4.07 -22.94
C GLY A 114 4.46 -4.89 -24.22
N SER A 115 5.05 -4.38 -25.30
CA SER A 115 5.37 -5.24 -26.45
C SER A 115 6.47 -6.25 -26.05
N GLU A 116 6.61 -7.34 -26.80
CA GLU A 116 7.66 -8.32 -26.55
C GLU A 116 9.07 -7.69 -26.60
N GLU A 117 9.29 -6.71 -27.48
CA GLU A 117 10.54 -5.96 -27.56
C GLU A 117 10.77 -5.12 -26.29
N GLN A 118 9.73 -4.49 -25.75
CA GLN A 118 9.82 -3.72 -24.50
C GLN A 118 10.11 -4.66 -23.32
N LYS A 119 9.40 -5.78 -23.20
CA LYS A 119 9.59 -6.76 -22.13
C LYS A 119 11.02 -7.33 -22.15
N ARG A 120 11.47 -7.84 -23.31
CA ARG A 120 12.82 -8.41 -23.49
C ARG A 120 13.94 -7.41 -23.25
N LYS A 121 13.69 -6.12 -23.49
CA LYS A 121 14.67 -5.07 -23.24
C LYS A 121 14.81 -4.69 -21.77
N TRP A 122 13.68 -4.58 -21.05
CA TRP A 122 13.67 -3.93 -19.73
C TRP A 122 13.53 -4.90 -18.56
N LEU A 123 12.72 -5.95 -18.68
CA LEU A 123 12.48 -6.88 -17.58
C LEU A 123 13.78 -7.57 -17.12
N PRO A 124 14.64 -8.14 -17.99
CA PRO A 124 15.86 -8.82 -17.53
C PRO A 124 16.82 -7.93 -16.73
N GLU A 125 16.86 -6.63 -17.03
CA GLU A 125 17.72 -5.67 -16.32
C GLU A 125 17.10 -5.21 -14.98
N LEU A 126 15.76 -5.16 -14.89
CA LEU A 126 15.03 -4.89 -13.65
C LEU A 126 15.14 -6.06 -12.68
N VAL A 127 14.87 -7.28 -13.12
CA VAL A 127 14.91 -8.48 -12.27
C VAL A 127 16.32 -8.74 -11.74
N ALA A 128 17.35 -8.43 -12.54
CA ALA A 128 18.75 -8.50 -12.12
C ALA A 128 19.19 -7.34 -11.21
N GLY A 129 18.31 -6.41 -10.85
CA GLY A 129 18.62 -5.26 -9.98
C GLY A 129 19.66 -4.29 -10.55
N LYS A 130 19.90 -4.31 -11.87
CA LYS A 130 20.88 -3.44 -12.55
C LYS A 130 20.32 -2.05 -12.81
N ILE A 131 19.00 -1.98 -13.02
CA ILE A 131 18.26 -0.75 -13.27
C ILE A 131 17.01 -0.71 -12.40
N LEU A 132 16.44 0.49 -12.26
CA LEU A 132 15.12 0.70 -11.70
C LEU A 132 14.30 1.54 -12.66
N GLY A 133 12.98 1.35 -12.64
CA GLY A 133 12.02 2.23 -13.29
C GLY A 133 11.23 3.06 -12.29
N SER A 134 10.41 3.98 -12.82
CA SER A 134 9.46 4.76 -12.01
C SER A 134 8.08 4.81 -12.65
N PHE A 135 7.05 4.75 -11.81
CA PHE A 135 5.66 4.90 -12.19
C PHE A 135 5.20 6.35 -12.00
N CYS A 136 4.84 7.02 -13.09
CA CYS A 136 4.68 8.46 -13.14
C CYS A 136 3.24 8.88 -13.43
N LEU A 137 2.40 8.84 -12.39
CA LEU A 137 0.98 9.18 -12.47
C LEU A 137 0.68 10.56 -11.87
N THR A 138 0.99 10.73 -10.58
CA THR A 138 0.62 11.89 -9.75
C THR A 138 1.19 13.21 -10.26
N GLU A 139 0.37 14.24 -10.20
CA GLU A 139 0.70 15.62 -10.58
C GLU A 139 0.44 16.57 -9.41
N PRO A 140 1.05 17.77 -9.39
CA PRO A 140 0.87 18.73 -8.29
C PRO A 140 -0.59 19.02 -7.95
N ASN A 141 -1.47 19.07 -8.97
CA ASN A 141 -2.89 19.35 -8.81
C ASN A 141 -3.76 18.08 -8.78
N HIS A 142 -3.21 16.90 -9.10
CA HIS A 142 -3.97 15.67 -9.31
C HIS A 142 -3.32 14.46 -8.62
N GLY A 143 -3.77 14.21 -7.38
CA GLY A 143 -3.45 13.00 -6.61
C GLY A 143 -4.58 11.97 -6.66
N SER A 144 -5.58 12.14 -5.80
CA SER A 144 -6.75 11.25 -5.74
C SER A 144 -7.61 11.28 -7.01
N ASP A 145 -7.68 12.43 -7.71
CA ASP A 145 -8.39 12.59 -8.98
C ASP A 145 -7.49 12.32 -10.19
N ALA A 146 -6.81 11.16 -10.18
CA ALA A 146 -5.77 10.83 -11.15
C ALA A 146 -6.27 10.72 -12.61
N ALA A 147 -7.58 10.64 -12.86
CA ALA A 147 -8.12 10.64 -14.22
C ALA A 147 -8.05 12.02 -14.89
N ARG A 148 -7.90 13.09 -14.10
CA ARG A 148 -7.89 14.49 -14.57
C ARG A 148 -6.51 15.08 -14.79
N ILE A 149 -5.47 14.25 -14.86
CA ILE A 149 -4.12 14.67 -15.19
C ILE A 149 -4.06 15.62 -16.40
N GLU A 150 -3.15 16.58 -16.30
CA GLU A 150 -2.90 17.69 -17.21
C GLU A 150 -1.68 17.44 -18.10
N THR A 151 -0.74 16.58 -17.68
CA THR A 151 0.36 16.15 -18.56
C THR A 151 -0.23 15.59 -19.84
N TYR A 152 0.23 16.08 -20.99
CA TYR A 152 -0.30 15.72 -22.30
C TYR A 152 0.81 15.23 -23.23
N ALA A 153 0.39 14.47 -24.24
CA ALA A 153 1.24 13.93 -25.30
C ALA A 153 0.62 14.31 -26.64
N GLU A 154 1.15 15.34 -27.29
CA GLU A 154 0.67 15.84 -28.58
C GLU A 154 1.29 15.02 -29.74
N PRO A 155 0.50 14.51 -30.69
CA PRO A 155 1.04 13.81 -31.85
C PRO A 155 1.96 14.71 -32.69
N VAL A 156 3.13 14.20 -33.04
CA VAL A 156 4.09 14.85 -33.94
C VAL A 156 4.64 13.82 -34.93
N SER A 157 5.42 14.25 -35.93
CA SER A 157 6.03 13.32 -36.88
C SER A 157 6.90 12.29 -36.14
N GLY A 158 6.59 11.00 -36.29
CA GLY A 158 7.33 9.88 -35.71
C GLY A 158 7.01 9.55 -34.23
N GLY A 159 6.06 10.24 -33.60
CA GLY A 159 5.68 9.96 -32.22
C GLY A 159 4.89 11.07 -31.54
N PHE A 160 5.31 11.44 -30.34
CA PHE A 160 4.61 12.39 -29.47
C PHE A 160 5.57 13.44 -28.89
N SER A 161 5.06 14.64 -28.61
CA SER A 161 5.71 15.65 -27.79
C SER A 161 5.00 15.70 -26.44
N ILE A 162 5.71 15.37 -25.35
CA ILE A 162 5.16 15.32 -24.00
C ILE A 162 5.53 16.57 -23.21
N SER A 163 4.52 17.18 -22.59
CA SER A 163 4.68 18.36 -21.73
C SER A 163 3.82 18.23 -20.48
N GLY A 164 4.38 18.59 -19.33
CA GLY A 164 3.71 18.51 -18.04
C GLY A 164 4.66 18.23 -16.89
N GLU A 165 4.09 18.01 -15.71
CA GLU A 165 4.84 17.82 -14.46
C GLU A 165 4.29 16.64 -13.66
N LYS A 166 5.19 15.89 -13.06
CA LYS A 166 4.89 14.79 -12.13
C LYS A 166 5.56 15.06 -10.79
N CYS A 167 4.92 14.66 -9.70
CA CYS A 167 5.44 14.83 -8.35
C CYS A 167 5.31 13.56 -7.52
N PHE A 168 6.13 13.46 -6.47
CA PHE A 168 6.15 12.32 -5.56
C PHE A 168 6.50 10.98 -6.22
N ILE A 169 7.38 11.00 -7.21
CA ILE A 169 7.70 9.83 -8.02
C ILE A 169 8.83 9.04 -7.39
N THR A 170 8.50 7.91 -6.76
CA THR A 170 9.47 6.98 -6.18
C THR A 170 10.41 6.43 -7.26
N ASN A 171 11.67 6.24 -6.89
CA ASN A 171 12.81 5.84 -7.73
C ASN A 171 13.20 6.84 -8.84
N ALA A 172 12.47 7.94 -9.06
CA ALA A 172 12.73 8.83 -10.20
C ALA A 172 14.18 9.35 -10.27
N PRO A 173 14.82 9.76 -9.15
CA PRO A 173 16.21 10.22 -9.17
C PRO A 173 17.23 9.20 -9.70
N VAL A 174 16.90 7.90 -9.66
CA VAL A 174 17.77 6.79 -10.06
C VAL A 174 17.25 5.97 -11.24
N ALA A 175 16.05 6.30 -11.74
CA ALA A 175 15.38 5.54 -12.77
C ALA A 175 16.11 5.58 -14.12
N LYS A 176 16.06 4.45 -14.85
CA LYS A 176 16.56 4.33 -16.23
C LYS A 176 15.47 4.43 -17.27
N PHE A 177 14.22 4.27 -16.88
CA PHE A 177 13.05 4.56 -17.69
C PHE A 177 11.89 4.99 -16.79
N LEU A 178 10.91 5.64 -17.38
CA LEU A 178 9.72 6.16 -16.72
C LEU A 178 8.48 5.57 -17.41
N ILE A 179 7.53 5.04 -16.64
CA ILE A 179 6.18 4.74 -17.13
C ILE A 179 5.34 5.99 -16.87
N VAL A 180 5.06 6.76 -17.92
CA VAL A 180 4.39 8.07 -17.82
C VAL A 180 2.97 7.98 -18.34
N PHE A 181 2.02 8.45 -17.53
CA PHE A 181 0.63 8.62 -17.94
C PHE A 181 0.41 10.06 -18.41
N ALA A 182 -0.05 10.20 -19.65
CA ALA A 182 -0.28 11.48 -20.29
C ALA A 182 -1.55 11.45 -21.14
N ARG A 183 -2.23 12.58 -21.22
CA ARG A 183 -3.43 12.76 -22.03
C ARG A 183 -3.06 12.89 -23.51
N THR A 184 -3.48 11.92 -24.31
CA THR A 184 -3.28 11.92 -25.78
C THR A 184 -4.46 12.52 -26.53
N ASP A 185 -5.64 12.53 -25.92
CA ASP A 185 -6.81 13.21 -26.46
C ASP A 185 -7.32 14.27 -25.46
N ARG A 186 -7.16 15.54 -25.82
CA ARG A 186 -7.55 16.68 -24.97
C ARG A 186 -9.05 16.97 -25.00
N THR A 187 -9.78 16.42 -25.98
CA THR A 187 -11.24 16.55 -26.06
C THR A 187 -11.94 15.64 -25.05
N ILE A 188 -11.29 14.52 -24.71
CA ILE A 188 -11.77 13.57 -23.69
C ILE A 188 -11.15 13.94 -22.35
N LYS A 189 -11.95 14.51 -21.43
CA LYS A 189 -11.49 15.00 -20.12
C LYS A 189 -11.50 13.95 -19.00
N ASP A 190 -11.95 12.73 -19.29
CA ASP A 190 -11.96 11.62 -18.33
C ASP A 190 -10.81 10.64 -18.57
N HIS A 191 -10.89 9.47 -17.92
CA HIS A 191 -9.87 8.43 -17.96
C HIS A 191 -9.59 7.86 -19.37
N ARG A 192 -10.53 7.96 -20.32
CA ARG A 192 -10.40 7.40 -21.68
C ARG A 192 -9.45 8.21 -22.55
N GLY A 193 -9.14 9.45 -22.17
CA GLY A 193 -8.20 10.30 -22.91
C GLY A 193 -6.73 10.07 -22.55
N VAL A 194 -6.44 9.15 -21.63
CA VAL A 194 -5.10 8.95 -21.05
C VAL A 194 -4.43 7.70 -21.62
N SER A 195 -3.19 7.86 -22.07
CA SER A 195 -2.31 6.79 -22.54
C SER A 195 -1.09 6.62 -21.62
N ALA A 196 -0.42 5.48 -21.72
CA ALA A 196 0.80 5.19 -20.97
C ALA A 196 2.00 5.12 -21.92
N PHE A 197 3.16 5.59 -21.46
CA PHE A 197 4.39 5.62 -22.23
C PHE A 197 5.56 5.06 -21.41
N LEU A 198 6.34 4.14 -21.97
CA LEU A 198 7.62 3.71 -21.42
C LEU A 198 8.74 4.53 -22.05
N ILE A 199 9.22 5.52 -21.31
CA ILE A 199 10.19 6.53 -21.77
C ILE A 199 11.57 6.22 -21.19
N PRO A 200 12.58 5.87 -22.01
CA PRO A 200 13.95 5.74 -21.53
C PRO A 200 14.48 7.08 -21.02
N VAL A 201 15.19 7.08 -19.90
CA VAL A 201 15.83 8.31 -19.36
C VAL A 201 17.17 8.52 -20.05
N ARG A 202 17.20 9.39 -21.06
CA ARG A 202 18.40 9.64 -21.86
C ARG A 202 19.16 10.88 -21.40
N ARG A 203 20.46 10.93 -21.71
CA ARG A 203 21.34 12.02 -21.25
C ARG A 203 21.11 13.28 -22.06
N GLU A 204 20.83 13.12 -23.34
CA GLU A 204 20.50 14.17 -24.31
C GLU A 204 19.23 14.94 -23.89
N ASP A 205 18.16 14.24 -23.49
CA ASP A 205 16.90 14.85 -23.04
C ASP A 205 17.11 15.69 -21.77
N LYS A 206 18.00 15.22 -20.87
CA LYS A 206 18.41 15.98 -19.69
C LYS A 206 19.25 17.21 -20.04
N LYS A 207 20.17 17.09 -20.99
CA LYS A 207 21.05 18.18 -21.41
C LYS A 207 20.29 19.29 -22.15
N SER A 208 19.34 18.92 -23.00
CA SER A 208 18.48 19.88 -23.71
C SER A 208 17.47 20.57 -22.77
N GLY A 209 17.24 20.00 -21.59
CA GLY A 209 16.24 20.49 -20.64
C GLY A 209 14.82 20.03 -20.98
N ALA A 210 14.64 19.14 -21.97
CA ALA A 210 13.37 18.53 -22.33
C ALA A 210 12.86 17.57 -21.24
N LEU A 211 13.77 16.94 -20.48
CA LEU A 211 13.47 16.13 -19.31
C LEU A 211 14.27 16.61 -18.11
N LYS A 212 13.59 17.08 -17.06
CA LYS A 212 14.22 17.41 -15.78
C LYS A 212 13.71 16.46 -14.71
N ILE A 213 14.63 15.83 -13.98
CA ILE A 213 14.31 15.02 -12.79
C ILE A 213 14.89 15.74 -11.58
N GLY A 214 14.04 16.01 -10.59
CA GLY A 214 14.40 16.67 -9.35
C GLY A 214 15.42 15.89 -8.52
N LYS A 215 16.06 16.58 -7.58
CA LYS A 215 16.86 15.91 -6.54
C LYS A 215 15.94 15.08 -5.63
N PRO A 216 16.47 14.06 -4.91
CA PRO A 216 15.68 13.33 -3.93
C PRO A 216 15.02 14.25 -2.89
N GLU A 217 13.72 14.08 -2.66
CA GLU A 217 12.96 14.83 -1.66
C GLU A 217 13.39 14.46 -0.23
N GLN A 218 13.36 15.45 0.67
CA GLN A 218 13.58 15.24 2.10
C GLN A 218 12.25 14.85 2.76
N LYS A 219 12.10 13.56 3.06
CA LYS A 219 10.88 12.97 3.62
C LYS A 219 11.00 12.79 5.13
N LEU A 220 9.89 12.61 5.84
CA LEU A 220 9.89 12.30 7.27
C LEU A 220 10.41 10.88 7.59
N GLY A 221 10.16 9.92 6.70
CA GLY A 221 10.57 8.51 6.83
C GLY A 221 10.78 7.88 5.46
N LEU A 222 11.04 6.57 5.43
CA LEU A 222 11.37 5.80 4.24
C LEU A 222 12.53 6.44 3.47
N HIS A 223 13.58 6.89 4.18
CA HIS A 223 14.61 7.73 3.59
C HIS A 223 15.32 7.03 2.44
N ALA A 224 15.54 5.72 2.55
CA ALA A 224 16.19 4.91 1.51
C ALA A 224 15.44 4.94 0.16
N ALA A 225 14.11 5.00 0.18
CA ALA A 225 13.29 5.10 -1.03
C ALA A 225 13.32 6.53 -1.56
N HIS A 226 14.24 6.83 -2.47
CA HIS A 226 14.32 8.16 -3.09
C HIS A 226 13.05 8.44 -3.90
N MET A 227 12.52 9.66 -3.80
CA MET A 227 11.41 10.16 -4.62
C MET A 227 11.77 11.54 -5.17
N GLY A 228 11.16 11.95 -6.28
CA GLY A 228 11.42 13.26 -6.86
C GLY A 228 10.28 13.74 -7.78
N SER A 229 10.38 15.00 -8.19
CA SER A 229 9.55 15.57 -9.26
C SER A 229 10.17 15.35 -10.64
N ILE A 230 9.33 15.41 -11.67
CA ILE A 230 9.74 15.28 -13.08
C ILE A 230 9.03 16.37 -13.87
N VAL A 231 9.77 17.06 -14.74
CA VAL A 231 9.22 18.05 -15.67
C VAL A 231 9.55 17.62 -17.09
N PHE A 232 8.53 17.58 -17.93
CA PHE A 232 8.62 17.35 -19.37
C PHE A 232 8.38 18.69 -20.09
N ASN A 233 9.30 19.08 -20.95
CA ASN A 233 9.21 20.30 -21.75
C ASN A 233 9.37 19.94 -23.23
N ASN A 234 8.22 19.68 -23.89
CA ASN A 234 8.15 19.25 -25.28
C ASN A 234 9.09 18.08 -25.57
N LEU A 235 9.11 17.09 -24.68
CA LEU A 235 9.95 15.91 -24.79
C LEU A 235 9.46 15.07 -25.96
N PHE A 236 10.29 14.90 -26.99
CA PHE A 236 10.00 13.98 -28.07
C PHE A 236 10.08 12.53 -27.59
N VAL A 237 9.04 11.77 -27.88
CA VAL A 237 8.89 10.35 -27.52
C VAL A 237 8.45 9.59 -28.77
N PRO A 238 9.24 8.63 -29.27
CA PRO A 238 8.87 7.88 -30.48
C PRO A 238 7.66 6.99 -30.21
N GLU A 239 6.92 6.62 -31.26
CA GLU A 239 5.73 5.76 -31.16
C GLU A 239 6.02 4.42 -30.43
N SER A 240 7.23 3.85 -30.62
CA SER A 240 7.71 2.65 -29.91
C SER A 240 7.74 2.73 -28.38
N CYS A 241 7.59 3.94 -27.82
CA CYS A 241 7.50 4.17 -26.38
C CYS A 241 6.05 4.10 -25.87
N LEU A 242 5.03 3.96 -26.72
CA LEU A 242 3.67 3.68 -26.26
C LEU A 242 3.66 2.35 -25.49
N LEU A 243 3.05 2.34 -24.31
CA LEU A 243 2.89 1.15 -23.48
C LEU A 243 1.43 0.70 -23.54
N GLY A 244 1.19 -0.39 -24.26
CA GLY A 244 -0.16 -0.83 -24.61
C GLY A 244 -0.78 0.00 -25.73
N GLU A 245 -2.08 0.28 -25.62
CA GLU A 245 -2.87 0.95 -26.66
C GLU A 245 -3.20 2.41 -26.27
N LEU A 246 -3.39 3.27 -27.27
CA LEU A 246 -3.87 4.64 -27.06
C LEU A 246 -5.22 4.65 -26.33
N GLY A 247 -5.37 5.55 -25.36
CA GLY A 247 -6.58 5.74 -24.54
C GLY A 247 -6.80 4.68 -23.45
N ASN A 248 -5.98 3.61 -23.42
CA ASN A 248 -6.08 2.54 -22.43
C ASN A 248 -5.09 2.67 -21.27
N GLY A 249 -4.36 3.79 -21.19
CA GLY A 249 -3.36 4.05 -20.16
C GLY A 249 -3.92 4.12 -18.76
N PHE A 250 -5.12 4.70 -18.56
CA PHE A 250 -5.67 4.81 -17.20
C PHE A 250 -6.31 3.50 -16.71
N GLY A 251 -7.22 2.92 -17.50
CA GLY A 251 -7.97 1.72 -17.10
C GLY A 251 -7.08 0.47 -17.00
N LYS A 252 -6.50 0.05 -18.13
CA LYS A 252 -5.65 -1.16 -18.20
C LYS A 252 -4.25 -0.93 -17.64
N GLY A 253 -3.76 0.31 -17.68
CA GLY A 253 -2.48 0.71 -17.07
C GLY A 253 -2.62 1.08 -15.61
N ALA A 254 -2.87 2.35 -15.31
CA ALA A 254 -2.77 2.90 -13.97
C ALA A 254 -3.66 2.18 -12.94
N MET A 255 -4.94 1.98 -13.23
CA MET A 255 -5.89 1.40 -12.27
C MET A 255 -5.64 -0.09 -11.99
N ALA A 256 -5.37 -0.89 -13.04
CA ALA A 256 -4.99 -2.29 -12.86
C ALA A 256 -3.72 -2.41 -12.02
N THR A 257 -2.71 -1.59 -12.32
CA THR A 257 -1.43 -1.54 -11.58
C THR A 257 -1.64 -1.15 -10.12
N LEU A 258 -2.47 -0.13 -9.84
CA LEU A 258 -2.75 0.31 -8.47
C LEU A 258 -3.59 -0.71 -7.69
N ASN A 259 -4.46 -1.48 -8.34
CA ASN A 259 -5.18 -2.56 -7.68
C ASN A 259 -4.20 -3.64 -7.19
N HIS A 260 -3.24 -4.02 -8.03
CA HIS A 260 -2.12 -4.91 -7.66
C HIS A 260 -1.23 -4.29 -6.56
N GLY A 261 -0.79 -3.04 -6.75
CA GLY A 261 0.09 -2.32 -5.80
C GLY A 261 -0.49 -2.15 -4.39
N ARG A 262 -1.81 -2.06 -4.25
CA ARG A 262 -2.47 -2.01 -2.93
C ARG A 262 -2.23 -3.26 -2.08
N ASN A 263 -2.06 -4.43 -2.69
CA ASN A 263 -1.65 -5.64 -1.95
C ASN A 263 -0.26 -5.45 -1.32
N TRP A 264 0.68 -4.85 -2.06
CA TRP A 264 2.03 -4.57 -1.58
C TRP A 264 2.08 -3.51 -0.47
N ILE A 265 1.25 -2.48 -0.56
CA ILE A 265 1.14 -1.49 0.52
C ILE A 265 0.50 -2.10 1.77
N ALA A 266 -0.49 -2.99 1.61
CA ALA A 266 -1.05 -3.71 2.75
C ALA A 266 0.00 -4.60 3.42
N ALA A 267 0.82 -5.29 2.62
CA ALA A 267 1.95 -6.09 3.07
C ALA A 267 2.96 -5.27 3.89
N GLN A 268 3.24 -4.04 3.45
CA GLN A 268 4.10 -3.11 4.18
C GLN A 268 3.52 -2.73 5.55
N GLY A 269 2.23 -2.39 5.60
CA GLY A 269 1.55 -2.08 6.86
C GLY A 269 1.60 -3.25 7.84
N ILE A 270 1.38 -4.48 7.37
CA ILE A 270 1.49 -5.71 8.19
C ILE A 270 2.90 -5.91 8.72
N GLY A 271 3.93 -5.77 7.87
CA GLY A 271 5.32 -5.92 8.32
C GLY A 271 5.70 -4.91 9.40
N ILE A 272 5.26 -3.65 9.26
CA ILE A 272 5.45 -2.61 10.27
C ILE A 272 4.72 -2.97 11.57
N LEU A 273 3.45 -3.41 11.49
CA LEU A 273 2.68 -3.86 12.65
C LEU A 273 3.38 -5.00 13.40
N ASP A 274 3.92 -5.99 12.66
CA ASP A 274 4.66 -7.11 13.24
C ASP A 274 5.93 -6.65 13.95
N ALA A 275 6.69 -5.74 13.32
CA ALA A 275 7.90 -5.19 13.92
C ALA A 275 7.60 -4.47 15.24
N VAL A 276 6.64 -3.56 15.23
CA VAL A 276 6.32 -2.78 16.43
C VAL A 276 5.65 -3.61 17.51
N THR A 277 4.93 -4.68 17.14
CA THR A 277 4.41 -5.66 18.10
C THR A 277 5.56 -6.34 18.85
N LEU A 278 6.53 -6.92 18.12
CA LEU A 278 7.67 -7.62 18.71
C LEU A 278 8.53 -6.68 19.56
N LEU A 279 8.82 -5.48 19.05
CA LEU A 279 9.57 -4.45 19.76
C LEU A 279 8.86 -4.00 21.05
N SER A 280 7.54 -3.79 21.00
CA SER A 280 6.76 -3.37 22.15
C SER A 280 6.66 -4.46 23.21
N LEU A 281 6.42 -5.71 22.78
CA LEU A 281 6.37 -6.86 23.68
C LEU A 281 7.71 -7.04 24.41
N LYS A 282 8.83 -7.04 23.67
CA LYS A 282 10.16 -7.15 24.26
C LYS A 282 10.44 -6.01 25.24
N HIS A 283 10.08 -4.76 24.89
CA HIS A 283 10.27 -3.63 25.79
C HIS A 283 9.44 -3.78 27.07
N ALA A 284 8.15 -4.08 26.93
CA ALA A 284 7.21 -4.16 28.04
C ALA A 284 7.48 -5.34 29.00
N GLN A 285 8.06 -6.44 28.50
CA GLN A 285 8.48 -7.57 29.33
C GLN A 285 9.73 -7.25 30.17
N ASN A 286 10.63 -6.42 29.66
CA ASN A 286 11.90 -6.10 30.32
C ASN A 286 11.82 -4.85 31.21
N ARG A 287 10.95 -3.89 30.87
CA ARG A 287 10.81 -2.65 31.63
C ARG A 287 10.05 -2.91 32.93
N ILE A 288 10.66 -2.56 34.06
CA ILE A 288 10.01 -2.60 35.37
C ILE A 288 9.45 -1.23 35.73
N ALA A 289 8.17 -1.17 36.11
CA ALA A 289 7.55 -0.03 36.77
C ALA A 289 6.60 -0.54 37.85
N PHE A 290 6.44 0.21 38.94
CA PHE A 290 5.60 -0.21 40.08
C PHE A 290 5.94 -1.62 40.61
N GLY A 291 7.22 -2.02 40.53
CA GLY A 291 7.72 -3.30 41.03
C GLY A 291 7.47 -4.51 40.13
N VAL A 292 6.86 -4.35 38.96
CA VAL A 292 6.53 -5.45 38.03
C VAL A 292 6.87 -5.11 36.58
N PRO A 293 7.02 -6.10 35.68
CA PRO A 293 7.10 -5.88 34.24
C PRO A 293 5.89 -5.07 33.73
N THR A 294 6.11 -4.05 32.91
CA THR A 294 5.03 -3.14 32.49
C THR A 294 3.97 -3.83 31.63
N ILE A 295 4.29 -4.97 31.01
CA ILE A 295 3.36 -5.79 30.22
C ILE A 295 2.10 -6.21 30.99
N VAL A 296 2.15 -6.30 32.33
CA VAL A 296 0.99 -6.71 33.15
C VAL A 296 -0.08 -5.62 33.29
N HIS A 297 0.26 -4.37 32.95
CA HIS A 297 -0.68 -3.25 33.02
C HIS A 297 -1.48 -3.16 31.72
N SER A 298 -2.81 -3.10 31.80
CA SER A 298 -3.70 -3.03 30.63
C SER A 298 -3.39 -1.86 29.70
N GLY A 299 -2.97 -0.71 30.27
CA GLY A 299 -2.51 0.46 29.48
C GLY A 299 -1.31 0.19 28.56
N ILE A 300 -0.60 -0.93 28.74
CA ILE A 300 0.53 -1.38 27.92
C ILE A 300 0.19 -2.66 27.17
N GLY A 301 -0.46 -3.62 27.83
CA GLY A 301 -0.87 -4.89 27.23
C GLY A 301 -1.92 -4.72 26.11
N ASP A 302 -2.96 -3.91 26.34
CA ASP A 302 -4.08 -3.78 25.39
C ASP A 302 -3.64 -3.20 24.03
N PRO A 303 -2.80 -2.14 23.96
CA PRO A 303 -2.29 -1.68 22.67
C PRO A 303 -1.48 -2.75 21.92
N ILE A 304 -0.69 -3.59 22.61
CA ILE A 304 0.05 -4.69 21.96
C ILE A 304 -0.93 -5.72 21.37
N VAL A 305 -1.97 -6.09 22.11
CA VAL A 305 -3.02 -6.99 21.60
C VAL A 305 -3.73 -6.38 20.39
N LYS A 306 -3.96 -5.07 20.36
CA LYS A 306 -4.52 -4.39 19.18
C LYS A 306 -3.59 -4.45 17.97
N MET A 307 -2.26 -4.33 18.15
CA MET A 307 -1.29 -4.51 17.06
C MET A 307 -1.36 -5.91 16.48
N VAL A 308 -1.40 -6.93 17.36
CA VAL A 308 -1.54 -8.35 16.98
C VAL A 308 -2.82 -8.58 16.19
N LEU A 309 -3.96 -8.11 16.73
CA LEU A 309 -5.28 -8.22 16.11
C LEU A 309 -5.29 -7.55 14.73
N ALA A 310 -4.74 -6.34 14.63
CA ALA A 310 -4.68 -5.60 13.38
C ALA A 310 -3.86 -6.35 12.31
N ALA A 311 -2.69 -6.87 12.69
CA ALA A 311 -1.83 -7.61 11.77
C ALA A 311 -2.51 -8.88 11.23
N ASP A 312 -3.19 -9.65 12.09
CA ASP A 312 -3.86 -10.89 11.70
C ASP A 312 -5.07 -10.63 10.80
N ILE A 313 -5.92 -9.64 11.12
CA ILE A 313 -7.02 -9.22 10.24
C ILE A 313 -6.47 -8.79 8.86
N SER A 314 -5.44 -7.94 8.85
CA SER A 314 -4.83 -7.49 7.61
C SER A 314 -4.26 -8.63 6.77
N ARG A 315 -3.61 -9.63 7.40
CA ARG A 315 -3.06 -10.79 6.68
C ARG A 315 -4.14 -11.62 6.02
N ILE A 316 -5.27 -11.86 6.68
CA ILE A 316 -6.38 -12.64 6.10
C ILE A 316 -6.91 -11.95 4.84
N LEU A 317 -7.16 -10.63 4.92
CA LEU A 317 -7.64 -9.84 3.78
C LEU A 317 -6.62 -9.82 2.64
N LEU A 318 -5.35 -9.57 2.95
CA LEU A 318 -4.28 -9.51 1.96
C LEU A 318 -4.05 -10.86 1.28
N PHE A 319 -3.93 -11.93 2.06
CA PHE A 319 -3.65 -13.26 1.55
C PHE A 319 -4.77 -13.74 0.64
N TYR A 320 -6.01 -13.48 1.02
CA TYR A 320 -7.15 -13.79 0.17
C TYR A 320 -7.15 -12.94 -1.11
N SER A 321 -6.84 -11.64 -1.01
CA SER A 321 -6.75 -10.77 -2.18
C SER A 321 -5.65 -11.19 -3.16
N ALA A 322 -4.46 -11.51 -2.66
CA ALA A 322 -3.35 -11.98 -3.49
C ALA A 322 -3.65 -13.34 -4.11
N TRP A 323 -4.25 -14.26 -3.35
CA TRP A 323 -4.67 -15.55 -3.87
C TRP A 323 -5.73 -15.41 -4.99
N LEU A 324 -6.74 -14.55 -4.83
CA LEU A 324 -7.72 -14.27 -5.89
C LEU A 324 -7.06 -13.69 -7.14
N GLU A 325 -6.10 -12.79 -6.96
CA GLU A 325 -5.31 -12.22 -8.06
C GLU A 325 -4.55 -13.32 -8.82
N ASP A 326 -3.91 -14.24 -8.10
CA ASP A 326 -3.21 -15.40 -8.69
C ASP A 326 -4.15 -16.34 -9.46
N GLN A 327 -5.42 -16.42 -9.06
CA GLN A 327 -6.44 -17.18 -9.79
C GLN A 327 -7.07 -16.40 -10.97
N GLY A 328 -6.65 -15.16 -11.22
CA GLY A 328 -7.27 -14.27 -12.21
C GLY A 328 -8.71 -13.86 -11.86
N ALA A 329 -9.10 -13.99 -10.59
CA ALA A 329 -10.41 -13.61 -10.09
C ALA A 329 -10.46 -12.11 -9.72
N GLU A 330 -11.67 -11.57 -9.50
CA GLU A 330 -11.81 -10.17 -9.11
C GLU A 330 -11.38 -9.98 -7.64
N PHE A 331 -10.34 -9.19 -7.43
CA PHE A 331 -9.68 -9.04 -6.14
C PHE A 331 -9.58 -7.58 -5.64
N ALA A 332 -9.86 -6.59 -6.49
CA ALA A 332 -9.48 -5.20 -6.25
C ALA A 332 -10.15 -4.60 -4.99
N HIS A 333 -11.36 -5.07 -4.67
CA HIS A 333 -12.05 -4.68 -3.46
C HIS A 333 -11.44 -5.30 -2.19
N TYR A 334 -10.96 -6.55 -2.23
CA TYR A 334 -10.20 -7.15 -1.13
C TYR A 334 -8.85 -6.47 -0.94
N ALA A 335 -8.17 -6.08 -2.02
CA ALA A 335 -6.95 -5.27 -1.95
C ALA A 335 -7.20 -3.92 -1.27
N SER A 336 -8.35 -3.29 -1.56
CA SER A 336 -8.77 -2.04 -0.93
C SER A 336 -9.10 -2.22 0.56
N LEU A 337 -9.79 -3.31 0.93
CA LEU A 337 -10.07 -3.67 2.33
C LEU A 337 -8.75 -3.89 3.11
N ALA A 338 -7.85 -4.69 2.54
CA ALA A 338 -6.54 -4.99 3.13
C ALA A 338 -5.70 -3.73 3.31
N LYS A 339 -5.60 -2.89 2.28
CA LYS A 339 -4.81 -1.65 2.31
C LYS A 339 -5.39 -0.65 3.28
N LEU A 340 -6.70 -0.41 3.28
CA LEU A 340 -7.35 0.51 4.22
C LEU A 340 -7.06 0.09 5.67
N PHE A 341 -7.38 -1.16 6.01
CA PHE A 341 -7.30 -1.63 7.38
C PHE A 341 -5.85 -1.69 7.88
N SER A 342 -4.92 -2.21 7.08
CA SER A 342 -3.51 -2.29 7.47
C SER A 342 -2.85 -0.92 7.60
N SER A 343 -3.07 0.00 6.65
CA SER A 343 -2.38 1.30 6.63
C SER A 343 -2.79 2.21 7.78
N GLU A 344 -4.10 2.31 8.06
CA GLU A 344 -4.58 3.16 9.17
C GLU A 344 -4.18 2.59 10.54
N ASN A 345 -4.29 1.27 10.72
CA ASN A 345 -3.86 0.64 11.96
C ASN A 345 -2.34 0.73 12.14
N ALA A 346 -1.54 0.54 11.08
CA ALA A 346 -0.10 0.71 11.16
C ALA A 346 0.28 2.14 11.57
N ARG A 347 -0.33 3.15 10.94
CA ARG A 347 -0.08 4.57 11.29
C ARG A 347 -0.44 4.89 12.75
N TRP A 348 -1.57 4.39 13.24
CA TRP A 348 -2.02 4.68 14.59
C TRP A 348 -1.26 3.88 15.65
N LEU A 349 -1.12 2.57 15.45
CA LEU A 349 -0.58 1.66 16.45
C LEU A 349 0.94 1.75 16.57
N THR A 350 1.68 2.23 15.55
CA THR A 350 3.10 2.58 15.73
C THR A 350 3.28 3.73 16.73
N GLN A 351 2.35 4.68 16.81
CA GLN A 351 2.37 5.73 17.83
C GLN A 351 2.04 5.18 19.22
N GLU A 352 1.13 4.21 19.33
CA GLU A 352 0.92 3.51 20.60
C GLU A 352 2.17 2.72 21.03
N ALA A 353 2.83 2.06 20.08
CA ALA A 353 4.10 1.39 20.32
C ALA A 353 5.17 2.37 20.79
N GLN A 354 5.22 3.57 20.22
CA GLN A 354 6.10 4.63 20.71
C GLN A 354 5.78 5.01 22.16
N ARG A 355 4.50 5.14 22.54
CA ARG A 355 4.08 5.47 23.91
C ARG A 355 4.44 4.39 24.92
N ILE A 356 4.43 3.12 24.52
CA ILE A 356 4.89 1.99 25.36
C ILE A 356 6.36 2.17 25.80
N TYR A 357 7.18 2.78 24.94
CA TYR A 357 8.58 3.10 25.26
C TYR A 357 8.74 4.34 26.16
N GLY A 358 7.66 5.06 26.45
CA GLY A 358 7.70 6.32 27.20
C GLY A 358 8.63 7.35 26.56
N GLY A 359 9.37 8.10 27.38
CA GLY A 359 10.31 9.12 26.89
C GLY A 359 11.37 8.59 25.93
N SER A 360 11.82 7.34 26.10
CA SER A 360 12.79 6.72 25.19
C SER A 360 12.24 6.57 23.78
N GLY A 361 10.94 6.33 23.62
CA GLY A 361 10.31 6.17 22.29
C GLY A 361 10.40 7.43 21.42
N TYR A 362 10.65 8.58 22.03
CA TYR A 362 10.82 9.86 21.33
C TYR A 362 12.24 10.07 20.76
N LEU A 363 13.22 9.26 21.19
CA LEU A 363 14.61 9.42 20.76
C LEU A 363 14.81 8.86 19.35
N ALA A 364 15.48 9.62 18.48
CA ALA A 364 15.67 9.28 17.06
C ALA A 364 16.55 8.04 16.82
N ASP A 365 17.36 7.63 17.80
CA ASP A 365 18.18 6.43 17.77
C ASP A 365 17.38 5.14 18.05
N MET A 366 16.17 5.27 18.57
CA MET A 366 15.28 4.16 18.83
C MET A 366 14.62 3.67 17.55
N GLU A 367 14.62 2.35 17.38
CA GLU A 367 14.07 1.73 16.17
C GLU A 367 12.56 2.01 16.01
N ILE A 368 11.86 2.14 17.13
CA ILE A 368 10.44 2.47 17.13
C ILE A 368 10.15 3.83 16.48
N ALA A 369 11.03 4.82 16.64
CA ALA A 369 10.85 6.14 16.05
C ALA A 369 10.89 6.07 14.51
N ARG A 370 11.78 5.24 13.95
CA ARG A 370 11.80 4.97 12.50
C ARG A 370 10.49 4.38 12.02
N PHE A 371 9.96 3.34 12.69
CA PHE A 371 8.70 2.72 12.30
C PHE A 371 7.50 3.67 12.38
N VAL A 372 7.47 4.60 13.34
CA VAL A 372 6.46 5.66 13.37
C VAL A 372 6.53 6.50 12.09
N LEU A 373 7.72 7.01 11.76
CA LEU A 373 7.94 7.85 10.58
C LEU A 373 7.63 7.11 9.27
N ASP A 374 8.05 5.85 9.17
CA ASP A 374 7.84 4.98 8.01
C ASP A 374 6.36 4.60 7.80
N SER A 375 5.55 4.67 8.86
CA SER A 375 4.10 4.39 8.78
C SER A 375 3.26 5.58 8.32
N LEU A 376 3.78 6.82 8.43
CA LEU A 376 3.04 8.03 8.09
C LEU A 376 2.53 8.10 6.63
N PRO A 377 3.25 7.64 5.60
CA PRO A 377 2.72 7.72 4.23
C PRO A 377 1.71 6.63 3.87
N LEU A 378 1.54 5.58 4.70
CA LEU A 378 0.76 4.39 4.33
C LEU A 378 -0.70 4.69 4.02
N ASP A 379 -1.32 5.59 4.77
CA ASP A 379 -2.72 5.99 4.59
C ASP A 379 -2.90 7.08 3.51
N ILE A 380 -1.81 7.48 2.83
CA ILE A 380 -1.77 8.56 1.84
C ILE A 380 -1.53 8.03 0.43
N TYR A 381 -0.44 7.30 0.20
CA TYR A 381 -0.03 6.91 -1.16
C TYR A 381 -0.80 5.71 -1.72
N GLU A 382 -0.64 5.46 -3.02
CA GLU A 382 -1.34 4.40 -3.78
C GLU A 382 -2.87 4.38 -3.57
N GLY A 383 -3.41 5.58 -3.33
CA GLY A 383 -4.79 5.85 -2.96
C GLY A 383 -4.92 6.03 -1.45
N ALA A 384 -5.16 7.27 -1.04
CA ALA A 384 -5.40 7.63 0.35
C ALA A 384 -6.59 6.85 0.93
N SER A 385 -6.69 6.73 2.25
CA SER A 385 -7.76 5.95 2.90
C SER A 385 -9.17 6.34 2.42
N ASN A 386 -9.42 7.62 2.14
CA ASN A 386 -10.70 8.08 1.60
C ASN A 386 -11.01 7.51 0.21
N VAL A 387 -9.98 7.33 -0.64
CA VAL A 387 -10.12 6.65 -1.93
C VAL A 387 -10.44 5.16 -1.71
N GLN A 388 -9.78 4.51 -0.76
CA GLN A 388 -10.06 3.11 -0.44
C GLN A 388 -11.48 2.91 0.08
N ARG A 389 -11.93 3.77 1.00
CA ARG A 389 -13.32 3.77 1.48
C ARG A 389 -14.32 3.92 0.34
N SER A 390 -14.04 4.83 -0.60
CA SER A 390 -14.86 5.01 -1.80
C SER A 390 -14.94 3.73 -2.65
N ASN A 391 -13.80 3.05 -2.86
CA ASN A 391 -13.75 1.80 -3.62
C ASN A 391 -14.51 0.68 -2.91
N ILE A 392 -14.33 0.53 -1.59
CA ILE A 392 -14.99 -0.49 -0.77
C ILE A 392 -16.51 -0.28 -0.76
N ALA A 393 -16.96 0.95 -0.49
CA ALA A 393 -18.39 1.26 -0.44
C ALA A 393 -19.08 0.98 -1.78
N ARG A 394 -18.43 1.36 -2.90
CA ARG A 394 -18.91 1.04 -4.25
C ARG A 394 -18.98 -0.47 -4.48
N ALA A 395 -17.92 -1.22 -4.18
CA ALA A 395 -17.89 -2.66 -4.34
C ALA A 395 -18.97 -3.38 -3.51
N TRP A 396 -19.29 -2.86 -2.32
CA TRP A 396 -20.36 -3.39 -1.48
C TRP A 396 -21.76 -3.13 -2.05
N VAL A 397 -22.01 -1.91 -2.54
CA VAL A 397 -23.27 -1.57 -3.22
C VAL A 397 -23.45 -2.43 -4.48
N ASP A 398 -22.40 -2.58 -5.27
CA ASP A 398 -22.38 -3.39 -6.50
C ASP A 398 -22.50 -4.90 -6.24
N GLY A 399 -22.55 -5.33 -4.97
CA GLY A 399 -22.70 -6.74 -4.59
C GLY A 399 -21.44 -7.58 -4.76
N LYS A 400 -20.29 -6.97 -5.06
CA LYS A 400 -18.99 -7.65 -5.13
C LYS A 400 -18.51 -8.10 -3.75
N ILE A 401 -18.88 -7.33 -2.72
CA ILE A 401 -18.69 -7.68 -1.32
C ILE A 401 -20.01 -8.21 -0.77
N SER A 402 -20.12 -9.52 -0.57
CA SER A 402 -21.29 -10.14 0.04
C SER A 402 -20.86 -11.03 1.21
N PHE A 403 -21.38 -10.72 2.40
CA PHE A 403 -21.04 -11.40 3.64
C PHE A 403 -22.28 -11.93 4.32
N TYR A 404 -22.16 -13.04 5.07
CA TYR A 404 -23.26 -13.45 5.94
C TYR A 404 -23.44 -12.42 7.05
N VAL A 405 -24.67 -11.90 7.16
CA VAL A 405 -25.07 -11.00 8.23
C VAL A 405 -25.88 -11.80 9.24
N PRO A 406 -25.41 -11.98 10.50
CA PRO A 406 -26.23 -12.59 11.53
C PRO A 406 -27.59 -11.88 11.64
N PRO A 407 -28.67 -12.61 11.93
CA PRO A 407 -30.03 -12.07 11.95
C PRO A 407 -30.19 -10.79 12.79
N LEU A 408 -29.42 -10.66 13.88
CA LEU A 408 -29.44 -9.49 14.76
C LEU A 408 -29.09 -8.17 14.04
N TYR A 409 -28.29 -8.24 12.97
CA TYR A 409 -27.79 -7.07 12.23
C TYR A 409 -28.36 -6.97 10.80
N GLU A 410 -29.13 -7.96 10.36
CA GLU A 410 -29.56 -8.10 8.96
C GLU A 410 -30.34 -6.88 8.48
N ARG A 411 -31.34 -6.45 9.27
CA ARG A 411 -32.13 -5.26 8.96
C ARG A 411 -31.28 -3.99 8.90
N GLN A 412 -30.39 -3.79 9.89
CA GLN A 412 -29.54 -2.60 9.97
C GLN A 412 -28.59 -2.51 8.77
N MET A 413 -28.02 -3.63 8.36
CA MET A 413 -27.13 -3.70 7.21
C MET A 413 -27.89 -3.54 5.88
N SER A 414 -29.10 -4.09 5.78
CA SER A 414 -29.97 -3.87 4.60
C SER A 414 -30.33 -2.39 4.45
N ASP A 415 -30.80 -1.76 5.52
CA ASP A 415 -31.16 -0.34 5.55
C ASP A 415 -29.95 0.55 5.19
N LEU A 416 -28.77 0.21 5.73
CA LEU A 416 -27.52 0.92 5.44
C LEU A 416 -27.09 0.73 3.97
N LYS A 417 -27.22 -0.49 3.43
CA LYS A 417 -26.88 -0.77 2.02
C LYS A 417 -27.78 -0.01 1.07
N GLU A 418 -29.09 0.01 1.32
CA GLU A 418 -30.05 0.80 0.55
C GLU A 418 -29.78 2.30 0.65
N LYS A 419 -29.38 2.79 1.82
CA LYS A 419 -28.98 4.19 2.00
C LYS A 419 -27.75 4.54 1.17
N VAL A 420 -26.68 3.76 1.28
CA VAL A 420 -25.45 3.98 0.51
C VAL A 420 -25.69 3.83 -0.99
N ALA A 421 -26.53 2.88 -1.42
CA ALA A 421 -26.86 2.69 -2.83
C ALA A 421 -27.59 3.91 -3.42
N ARG A 422 -28.53 4.50 -2.67
CA ARG A 422 -29.20 5.76 -3.07
C ARG A 422 -28.22 6.92 -3.18
N GLU A 423 -27.24 6.97 -2.29
CA GLU A 423 -26.23 8.03 -2.28
C GLU A 423 -25.23 7.86 -3.44
N LEU A 424 -24.66 6.66 -3.62
CA LEU A 424 -23.56 6.41 -4.56
C LEU A 424 -23.95 6.33 -6.05
N GLY A 425 -25.23 6.22 -6.43
CA GLY A 425 -25.67 6.00 -7.82
C GLY A 425 -24.93 6.85 -8.87
N GLU A 426 -24.36 6.21 -9.91
CA GLU A 426 -23.42 6.69 -10.95
C GLU A 426 -22.27 7.65 -10.54
N LYS A 427 -22.19 8.08 -9.27
CA LYS A 427 -21.34 9.17 -8.80
C LYS A 427 -20.14 8.64 -8.00
N SER A 428 -19.09 9.44 -7.93
CA SER A 428 -17.98 9.21 -6.99
C SER A 428 -18.47 9.48 -5.56
N ALA A 429 -18.00 8.70 -4.57
CA ALA A 429 -18.31 8.99 -3.17
C ALA A 429 -17.91 10.42 -2.79
N LEU A 430 -16.87 10.98 -3.41
CA LEU A 430 -16.44 12.39 -3.24
C LEU A 430 -17.50 13.44 -3.63
N ALA A 431 -18.55 13.06 -4.38
CA ALA A 431 -19.62 13.95 -4.82
C ALA A 431 -20.86 13.93 -3.92
N LEU A 432 -20.83 13.16 -2.82
CA LEU A 432 -21.90 13.11 -1.84
C LEU A 432 -21.89 14.34 -0.93
N GLU A 433 -23.08 14.84 -0.61
CA GLU A 433 -23.25 15.92 0.37
C GLU A 433 -22.91 15.45 1.80
N ASP A 434 -23.23 14.20 2.15
CA ASP A 434 -22.82 13.58 3.42
C ASP A 434 -21.86 12.41 3.16
N GLN A 435 -20.57 12.68 3.34
CA GLN A 435 -19.51 11.68 3.18
C GLN A 435 -19.49 10.64 4.32
N ARG A 436 -20.25 10.81 5.42
CA ARG A 436 -20.02 10.00 6.63
C ARG A 436 -20.50 8.56 6.49
N GLU A 437 -21.60 8.31 5.78
CA GLU A 437 -22.23 6.98 5.77
C GLU A 437 -21.47 5.94 4.94
N PRO A 438 -21.06 6.22 3.68
CA PRO A 438 -20.23 5.28 2.93
C PRO A 438 -18.87 5.03 3.60
N PHE A 439 -18.35 6.03 4.33
CA PHE A 439 -17.07 5.93 5.00
C PHE A 439 -17.15 5.04 6.24
N ARG A 440 -18.20 5.17 7.06
CA ARG A 440 -18.45 4.29 8.21
C ARG A 440 -18.65 2.84 7.81
N VAL A 441 -19.36 2.61 6.72
CA VAL A 441 -19.53 1.28 6.13
C VAL A 441 -18.18 0.69 5.78
N ALA A 442 -17.36 1.46 5.06
CA ALA A 442 -16.03 1.02 4.68
C ALA A 442 -15.09 0.76 5.86
N ASP A 443 -15.31 1.40 7.02
CA ASP A 443 -14.52 1.15 8.24
C ASP A 443 -14.85 -0.19 8.90
N ILE A 444 -16.10 -0.65 8.81
CA ILE A 444 -16.55 -1.90 9.45
C ILE A 444 -16.35 -3.11 8.52
N LEU A 445 -16.42 -2.91 7.19
CA LEU A 445 -16.33 -4.01 6.22
C LEU A 445 -15.04 -4.85 6.29
N PRO A 446 -13.83 -4.32 6.59
CA PRO A 446 -12.65 -5.16 6.76
C PRO A 446 -12.78 -6.20 7.87
N LEU A 447 -13.38 -5.83 9.00
CA LEU A 447 -13.63 -6.75 10.12
C LEU A 447 -14.63 -7.83 9.72
N TRP A 448 -15.71 -7.41 9.07
CA TRP A 448 -16.75 -8.31 8.61
C TRP A 448 -16.23 -9.31 7.58
N ALA A 449 -15.51 -8.80 6.58
CA ALA A 449 -14.86 -9.58 5.54
C ALA A 449 -13.97 -10.65 6.14
N THR A 450 -13.10 -10.25 7.07
CA THR A 450 -12.20 -11.16 7.75
C THR A 450 -12.94 -12.25 8.47
N LYS A 451 -13.99 -11.92 9.23
CA LYS A 451 -14.81 -12.91 9.93
C LYS A 451 -15.35 -13.98 8.97
N GLU A 452 -15.91 -13.56 7.84
CA GLU A 452 -16.47 -14.48 6.85
C GLU A 452 -15.39 -15.31 6.15
N LEU A 453 -14.24 -14.70 5.82
CA LEU A 453 -13.12 -15.42 5.22
C LEU A 453 -12.55 -16.47 6.17
N ILE A 454 -12.50 -16.20 7.48
CA ILE A 454 -12.11 -17.21 8.47
C ILE A 454 -13.07 -18.40 8.40
N LEU A 455 -14.38 -18.14 8.38
CA LEU A 455 -15.40 -19.20 8.41
C LEU A 455 -15.48 -20.02 7.12
N ARG A 456 -15.20 -19.40 5.96
CA ARG A 456 -15.43 -20.01 4.64
C ARG A 456 -14.15 -20.44 3.95
N GLU A 457 -13.14 -19.59 3.94
CA GLU A 457 -11.96 -19.73 3.07
C GLU A 457 -10.74 -20.28 3.80
N PHE A 458 -10.65 -20.01 5.11
CA PHE A 458 -9.51 -20.38 5.94
C PHE A 458 -9.83 -21.40 7.03
N ASN A 459 -11.09 -21.79 7.23
CA ASN A 459 -11.48 -22.72 8.30
C ASN A 459 -10.75 -24.08 8.17
N GLU A 460 -10.62 -24.58 6.94
CA GLU A 460 -9.97 -25.86 6.66
C GLU A 460 -8.44 -25.77 6.49
N SER A 461 -7.91 -24.58 6.26
CA SER A 461 -6.50 -24.35 5.89
C SER A 461 -5.96 -23.09 6.57
N TRP A 462 -6.11 -23.04 7.89
CA TRP A 462 -5.69 -21.92 8.71
C TRP A 462 -4.15 -21.74 8.63
N PRO A 463 -3.63 -20.57 8.21
CA PRO A 463 -2.22 -20.37 7.94
C PRO A 463 -1.41 -20.08 9.22
N LYS A 464 -1.42 -21.04 10.17
CA LYS A 464 -0.91 -20.88 11.55
C LYS A 464 0.49 -20.30 11.60
N GLU A 465 1.36 -20.59 10.66
CA GLU A 465 2.76 -20.15 10.65
C GLU A 465 2.91 -18.65 10.32
N PHE A 466 1.86 -18.02 9.78
CA PHE A 466 1.82 -16.60 9.44
C PHE A 466 0.96 -15.76 10.40
N MET A 467 0.15 -16.43 11.24
CA MET A 467 -0.78 -15.78 12.17
C MET A 467 -0.19 -15.67 13.58
N TRP A 468 -0.56 -14.64 14.32
CA TRP A 468 -0.34 -14.56 15.76
C TRP A 468 -1.35 -15.43 16.53
N PHE A 469 -2.64 -15.32 16.18
CA PHE A 469 -3.72 -16.15 16.69
C PHE A 469 -3.69 -17.52 16.01
N LYS A 470 -3.12 -18.52 16.69
CA LYS A 470 -3.05 -19.90 16.19
C LYS A 470 -4.41 -20.59 16.13
N GLU A 471 -5.35 -20.15 16.96
CA GLU A 471 -6.72 -20.63 16.98
C GLU A 471 -7.67 -19.59 16.37
N PRO A 472 -8.30 -19.89 15.22
CA PRO A 472 -9.14 -18.92 14.50
C PRO A 472 -10.38 -18.49 15.31
N SER A 473 -10.91 -19.37 16.17
CA SER A 473 -12.11 -19.11 16.96
C SER A 473 -11.97 -17.90 17.89
N LEU A 474 -10.81 -17.72 18.51
CA LEU A 474 -10.54 -16.57 19.39
C LEU A 474 -10.49 -15.27 18.58
N LEU A 475 -9.79 -15.28 17.44
CA LEU A 475 -9.73 -14.12 16.54
C LEU A 475 -11.13 -13.73 16.04
N THR A 476 -11.93 -14.72 15.64
CA THR A 476 -13.33 -14.52 15.24
C THR A 476 -14.18 -13.90 16.36
N ALA A 477 -14.00 -14.33 17.61
CA ALA A 477 -14.72 -13.77 18.75
C ALA A 477 -14.36 -12.30 19.00
N LEU A 478 -13.07 -11.96 18.96
CA LEU A 478 -12.58 -10.58 19.13
C LEU A 478 -13.06 -9.67 17.99
N ILE A 479 -13.03 -10.15 16.75
CA ILE A 479 -13.58 -9.43 15.60
C ILE A 479 -15.08 -9.18 15.80
N HIS A 480 -15.83 -10.19 16.27
CA HIS A 480 -17.26 -10.05 16.52
C HIS A 480 -17.58 -9.01 17.59
N GLU A 481 -16.81 -8.98 18.68
CA GLU A 481 -16.95 -7.97 19.73
C GLU A 481 -16.66 -6.56 19.21
N GLN A 482 -15.61 -6.40 18.40
CA GLN A 482 -15.25 -5.12 17.79
C GLN A 482 -16.35 -4.63 16.83
N ILE A 483 -16.88 -5.50 15.97
CA ILE A 483 -18.02 -5.19 15.09
C ILE A 483 -19.22 -4.69 15.89
N LYS A 484 -19.56 -5.38 16.98
CA LYS A 484 -20.69 -4.98 17.84
C LYS A 484 -20.49 -3.57 18.39
N LYS A 485 -19.30 -3.28 18.93
CA LYS A 485 -18.95 -1.96 19.47
C LYS A 485 -19.04 -0.85 18.43
N ASP A 486 -18.55 -1.11 17.21
CA ASP A 486 -18.53 -0.11 16.15
C ASP A 486 -19.93 0.15 15.59
N LEU A 487 -20.77 -0.89 15.47
CA LEU A 487 -22.18 -0.76 15.10
C LEU A 487 -22.99 0.00 16.16
N ASP A 488 -22.86 -0.35 17.44
CA ASP A 488 -23.56 0.33 18.53
C ASP A 488 -23.19 1.83 18.55
N SER A 489 -21.91 2.15 18.33
CA SER A 489 -21.45 3.55 18.22
C SER A 489 -22.03 4.29 17.00
N THR A 490 -22.25 3.56 15.90
CA THR A 490 -22.82 4.09 14.65
C THR A 490 -24.30 4.37 14.81
N ILE A 491 -25.05 3.45 15.42
CA ILE A 491 -26.50 3.56 15.63
C ILE A 491 -26.85 4.68 16.62
N VAL A 492 -26.14 4.75 17.76
CA VAL A 492 -26.36 5.79 18.78
C VAL A 492 -26.13 7.19 18.21
N ARG A 493 -25.16 7.35 17.30
CA ARG A 493 -24.89 8.63 16.62
C ARG A 493 -25.91 8.97 15.53
N ASN A 494 -26.53 7.97 14.90
CA ASN A 494 -27.52 8.17 13.84
C ASN A 494 -28.89 8.68 14.35
N GLY A 495 -29.29 8.30 15.57
CA GLY A 495 -30.48 8.89 16.21
C GLY A 495 -30.36 10.41 16.34
N ASN A 496 -29.20 10.89 16.83
CA ASN A 496 -28.95 12.32 17.01
C ASN A 496 -28.88 13.09 15.68
N LEU A 497 -28.30 12.50 14.62
CA LEU A 497 -28.15 13.17 13.32
C LEU A 497 -29.46 13.25 12.54
N TRP A 498 -30.33 12.24 12.63
CA TRP A 498 -31.67 12.32 12.02
C TRP A 498 -32.55 13.36 12.72
N ASP A 499 -32.46 13.48 14.04
CA ASP A 499 -33.14 14.53 14.79
C ASP A 499 -32.57 15.93 14.50
N GLU A 500 -31.26 16.04 14.23
CA GLU A 500 -30.61 17.28 13.82
C GLU A 500 -30.96 17.67 12.38
N ALA A 501 -31.07 16.70 11.47
CA ALA A 501 -31.58 16.88 10.11
C ALA A 501 -33.06 17.29 10.11
N LYS A 502 -33.91 16.66 10.94
CA LYS A 502 -35.30 17.10 11.18
C LYS A 502 -35.35 18.53 11.70
N LYS A 503 -34.52 18.90 12.67
CA LYS A 503 -34.44 20.28 13.19
C LYS A 503 -34.04 21.28 12.11
N ARG A 504 -33.11 20.94 11.20
CA ARG A 504 -32.72 21.79 10.07
C ARG A 504 -33.84 21.93 9.03
N ILE A 505 -34.57 20.85 8.74
CA ILE A 505 -35.73 20.87 7.84
C ILE A 505 -36.85 21.73 8.42
N ILE A 506 -37.19 21.56 9.71
CA ILE A 506 -38.20 22.37 10.42
C ILE A 506 -37.80 23.86 10.47
N LYS A 507 -36.50 24.17 10.54
CA LYS A 507 -36.01 25.55 10.52
C LYS A 507 -36.06 26.20 9.13
N HIS A 508 -36.05 25.40 8.05
CA HIS A 508 -36.19 25.89 6.68
C HIS A 508 -37.66 26.01 6.23
N THR A 509 -38.56 25.17 6.73
CA THR A 509 -40.01 25.30 6.48
C THR A 509 -40.71 26.35 7.36
N ALA A 510 -40.01 27.00 8.28
CA ALA A 510 -40.52 28.11 9.09
C ALA A 510 -40.14 29.51 8.54
N LEU A 511 -39.42 29.58 7.42
CA LEU A 511 -39.02 30.83 6.73
C LEU A 511 -39.47 30.89 5.26
N THR A 512 -40.39 30.01 4.86
CA THR A 512 -41.24 30.10 3.66
C THR A 512 -42.68 30.00 4.10
#